data_AF-A0A2R7R5R5-F1
#
_entry.id   AF-A0A2R7R5R5-F1
#
_cell.length_a   1.000
_cell.length_b   1.000
_cell.length_c   1.000
_cell.angle_alpha   90.00
_cell.angle_beta   90.00
_cell.angle_gamma   90.00
#
_symmetry.space_group_name_H-M   'P 1'
#
loop_
_entity.id
_entity.type
_entity.pdbx_description
1 polymer ?
#
loop_
_entity_poly.entity_id
_entity_poly.type
_entity_poly.pdbx_seq_one_letter_code
_entity_poly.pdbx_strand_id
1 'polypeptide(L)'
;MAGIYGADVAQLRSLAKDFQRASQTMQTQGQNLTKLVNGTTAWTGQDSQKFRQDWNGSHRTTLLAAARLLEQGSKHLQANAEEQDRASSGTGRLRESWRCAA
;
A
#
# COMPACT_ATOMS: atom_id res chain seq x y z
N MET A 1 -25.28 -25.73 -2.04
CA MET A 1 -23.91 -26.04 -2.51
C MET A 1 -23.08 -24.77 -2.44
N ALA A 2 -22.37 -24.56 -1.32
CA ALA A 2 -21.51 -23.40 -1.11
C ALA A 2 -20.28 -23.50 -2.02
N GLY A 3 -20.23 -22.65 -3.05
CA GLY A 3 -19.02 -22.44 -3.83
C GLY A 3 -17.91 -21.94 -2.92
N ILE A 4 -16.68 -22.39 -3.17
CA ILE A 4 -15.49 -21.96 -2.45
C ILE A 4 -15.38 -20.44 -2.62
N TYR A 5 -15.74 -19.69 -1.58
CA TYR A 5 -15.51 -18.24 -1.47
C TYR A 5 -14.01 -18.01 -1.23
N GLY A 6 -13.19 -18.22 -2.26
CA GLY A 6 -11.88 -17.59 -2.33
C GLY A 6 -12.11 -16.08 -2.37
N ALA A 7 -11.36 -15.31 -1.57
CA ALA A 7 -11.44 -13.85 -1.60
C ALA A 7 -11.42 -13.37 -3.06
N ASP A 8 -12.32 -12.44 -3.42
CA ASP A 8 -12.40 -11.90 -4.78
C ASP A 8 -11.02 -11.33 -5.16
N VAL A 9 -10.30 -12.05 -6.03
CA VAL A 9 -8.94 -11.73 -6.47
C VAL A 9 -8.91 -10.33 -7.07
N ALA A 10 -10.00 -9.88 -7.70
CA ALA A 10 -10.13 -8.52 -8.21
C ALA A 10 -10.23 -7.49 -7.08
N GLN A 11 -10.95 -7.79 -5.99
CA GLN A 11 -10.99 -6.93 -4.80
C GLN A 11 -9.62 -6.82 -4.12
N LEU A 12 -8.89 -7.93 -3.94
CA LEU A 12 -7.52 -7.88 -3.39
C LEU A 12 -6.59 -7.03 -4.26
N ARG A 13 -6.64 -7.20 -5.59
CA ARG A 13 -5.87 -6.38 -6.54
C ARG A 13 -6.29 -4.92 -6.49
N SER A 14 -7.58 -4.62 -6.31
CA SER A 14 -8.07 -3.23 -6.17
C SER A 14 -7.54 -2.58 -4.90
N LEU A 15 -7.69 -3.26 -3.76
CA LEU A 15 -7.22 -2.76 -2.46
C LEU A 15 -5.70 -2.55 -2.46
N ALA A 16 -4.95 -3.46 -3.09
CA ALA A 16 -3.51 -3.30 -3.26
C ALA A 16 -3.16 -2.01 -4.03
N LYS A 17 -3.88 -1.71 -5.11
CA LYS A 17 -3.69 -0.46 -5.88
C LYS A 17 -4.03 0.77 -5.05
N ASP A 18 -5.07 0.72 -4.22
CA ASP A 18 -5.45 1.84 -3.36
C ASP A 18 -4.36 2.11 -2.30
N PHE A 19 -3.82 1.06 -1.67
CA PHE A 19 -2.70 1.18 -0.72
C PHE A 19 -1.44 1.73 -1.39
N GLN A 20 -1.14 1.29 -2.61
CA GLN A 20 -0.01 1.80 -3.38
C GLN A 20 -0.18 3.29 -3.70
N ARG A 21 -1.37 3.70 -4.17
CA ARG A 21 -1.67 5.11 -4.44
C ARG A 21 -1.55 5.96 -3.18
N ALA A 22 -2.11 5.51 -2.05
CA ALA A 22 -2.01 6.20 -0.77
C ALA A 22 -0.56 6.36 -0.31
N SER A 23 0.26 5.31 -0.43
CA SER A 23 1.70 5.37 -0.14
C SER A 23 2.41 6.44 -0.98
N GLN A 24 2.19 6.44 -2.30
CA GLN A 24 2.80 7.41 -3.22
C GLN A 24 2.35 8.85 -2.91
N THR A 25 1.07 9.06 -2.62
CA THR A 25 0.52 10.36 -2.20
C THR A 25 1.20 10.83 -0.92
N MET A 26 1.32 9.97 0.11
CA MET A 26 2.00 10.34 1.35
C MET A 26 3.46 10.70 1.09
N GLN A 27 4.21 9.91 0.32
CA GLN A 27 5.61 10.22 -0.01
C GLN A 27 5.75 11.59 -0.70
N THR A 28 4.89 11.85 -1.68
CA THR A 28 4.88 13.12 -2.43
C THR A 28 4.56 14.30 -1.51
N GLN A 29 3.52 14.17 -0.69
CA GLN A 29 3.12 15.24 0.25
C GLN A 29 4.20 15.46 1.31
N GLY A 30 4.84 14.42 1.82
CA GLY A 30 5.95 14.54 2.75
C GLY A 30 7.14 15.30 2.17
N GLN A 31 7.46 15.08 0.89
CA GLN A 31 8.51 15.83 0.19
C GLN A 31 8.11 17.30 -0.02
N ASN A 32 6.87 17.56 -0.46
CA ASN A 32 6.36 18.92 -0.66
C ASN A 32 6.34 19.72 0.64
N LEU A 33 5.82 19.13 1.71
CA LEU A 33 5.83 19.75 3.04
C LEU A 33 7.27 20.01 3.51
N THR A 34 8.20 19.08 3.30
CA THR A 34 9.61 19.31 3.65
C THR A 34 10.20 20.53 2.94
N LYS A 35 9.89 20.72 1.65
CA LYS A 35 10.32 21.91 0.90
C LYS A 35 9.69 23.19 1.46
N LEU A 36 8.39 23.18 1.76
CA LEU A 36 7.68 24.34 2.31
C LEU A 36 8.17 24.73 3.70
N VAL A 37 8.32 23.74 4.60
CA VAL A 37 8.74 23.94 5.99
C VAL A 37 10.17 24.47 6.07
N ASN A 38 11.09 23.92 5.27
CA ASN A 38 12.49 24.34 5.27
C ASN A 38 12.77 25.55 4.37
N GLY A 39 11.92 25.82 3.37
CA GLY A 39 12.11 26.89 2.39
C GLY A 39 11.41 28.21 2.73
N THR A 40 10.47 28.24 3.68
CA THR A 40 9.77 29.48 4.04
C THR A 40 10.68 30.45 4.82
N THR A 41 10.79 31.68 4.30
CA THR A 41 11.50 32.79 4.95
C THR A 41 10.55 33.80 5.62
N ALA A 42 9.25 33.74 5.30
CA ALA A 42 8.24 34.64 5.84
C ALA A 42 7.89 34.33 7.31
N TRP A 43 8.08 33.08 7.76
CA TRP A 43 7.84 32.66 9.13
C TRP A 43 9.16 32.48 9.88
N THR A 44 9.46 33.42 10.78
CA THR A 44 10.71 33.50 11.56
C THR A 44 10.42 33.47 13.07
N GLY A 45 11.46 33.39 13.89
CA GLY A 45 11.36 33.32 15.35
C GLY A 45 11.42 31.89 15.93
N GLN A 46 11.42 31.79 17.25
CA GLN A 46 11.67 30.55 18.02
C GLN A 46 10.73 29.42 17.64
N ASP A 47 9.43 29.71 17.47
CA ASP A 47 8.43 28.68 17.14
C ASP A 47 8.67 28.06 15.77
N SER A 48 9.05 28.88 14.78
CA SER A 48 9.39 28.39 13.44
C SER A 48 10.64 27.50 13.47
N GLN A 49 11.63 27.81 14.32
CA GLN A 49 12.82 26.98 14.49
C GLN A 49 12.46 25.65 15.15
N LYS A 50 11.67 25.69 16.24
CA LYS A 50 11.18 24.49 16.91
C LYS A 50 10.39 23.59 15.97
N PHE A 51 9.45 24.15 15.21
CA PHE A 51 8.66 23.37 14.27
C PHE A 51 9.52 22.75 13.16
N ARG A 52 10.50 23.48 12.61
CA ARG A 52 11.46 22.90 11.64
C ARG A 52 12.27 21.76 12.26
N GLN A 53 12.69 21.88 13.51
CA GLN A 53 13.38 20.79 14.22
C GLN A 53 12.47 19.58 14.41
N ASP A 54 11.26 19.77 14.93
CA ASP A 54 10.26 18.71 15.16
C ASP A 54 9.89 18.01 13.83
N TRP A 55 9.74 18.80 12.75
CA TRP A 55 9.49 18.30 11.40
C TRP A 55 10.60 17.39 10.90
N ASN A 56 11.85 17.88 10.94
CA ASN A 56 13.01 17.15 10.41
C ASN A 56 13.40 15.95 11.29
N GLY A 57 13.13 16.02 12.60
CA GLY A 57 13.43 14.96 13.56
C GLY A 57 12.40 13.83 13.59
N SER A 58 11.10 14.16 13.63
CA SER A 58 10.05 13.17 13.92
C SER A 58 8.92 13.13 12.91
N HIS A 59 8.32 14.27 12.55
CA HIS A 59 7.09 14.27 11.75
C HIS A 59 7.31 13.68 10.35
N ARG A 60 8.36 14.12 9.67
CA ARG A 60 8.70 13.59 8.33
C ARG A 60 8.98 12.09 8.39
N THR A 61 9.69 11.62 9.41
CA THR A 61 10.02 10.20 9.60
C THR A 61 8.76 9.37 9.80
N THR A 62 7.83 9.83 10.65
CA THR A 62 6.55 9.15 10.91
C THR A 62 5.70 9.05 9.64
N LEU A 63 5.62 10.13 8.86
CA LEU A 63 4.89 10.16 7.60
C LEU A 63 5.48 9.17 6.58
N LEU A 64 6.82 9.12 6.46
CA LEU A 64 7.49 8.15 5.60
C LEU A 64 7.33 6.70 6.09
N ALA A 65 7.30 6.48 7.40
CA ALA A 65 7.03 5.16 7.97
C ALA A 65 5.62 4.67 7.61
N ALA A 66 4.60 5.53 7.74
CA ALA A 66 3.23 5.21 7.33
C ALA A 66 3.14 4.88 5.83
N ALA A 67 3.82 5.66 4.97
CA ALA A 67 3.88 5.36 3.54
C ALA A 67 4.52 3.98 3.25
N ARG A 68 5.58 3.61 3.96
CA ARG A 68 6.21 2.28 3.83
C ARG A 68 5.29 1.16 4.30
N LEU A 69 4.53 1.36 5.37
CA LEU A 69 3.54 0.38 5.84
C LEU A 69 2.44 0.14 4.80
N LEU A 70 1.93 1.20 4.17
CA LEU A 70 0.97 1.09 3.07
C LEU A 70 1.57 0.36 1.86
N GLU A 71 2.83 0.63 1.52
CA GLU A 71 3.53 -0.06 0.44
C GLU A 71 3.69 -1.56 0.73
N GLN A 72 4.09 -1.92 1.96
CA GLN A 72 4.20 -3.31 2.38
C GLN A 72 2.84 -4.00 2.34
N GLY A 73 1.79 -3.36 2.87
CA GLY A 73 0.42 -3.87 2.80
C GLY A 73 -0.04 -4.13 1.36
N SER A 74 0.28 -3.21 0.43
CA SER A 74 0.00 -3.41 -1.01
C SER A 74 0.70 -4.67 -1.56
N LYS A 75 1.98 -4.88 -1.23
CA LYS A 75 2.73 -6.07 -1.66
C LYS A 75 2.14 -7.36 -1.10
N HIS A 76 1.73 -7.36 0.18
CA HIS A 76 1.06 -8.51 0.79
C HIS A 76 -0.27 -8.84 0.10
N LEU A 77 -1.08 -7.82 -0.21
CA LEU A 77 -2.35 -8.02 -0.92
C LEU A 77 -2.14 -8.56 -2.34
N GLN A 78 -1.09 -8.13 -3.04
CA GLN A 78 -0.72 -8.67 -4.36
C GLN A 78 -0.31 -10.13 -4.27
N ALA A 79 0.56 -10.48 -3.32
CA ALA A 79 0.97 -11.87 -3.09
C ALA A 79 -0.24 -12.77 -2.78
N ASN A 80 -1.13 -12.34 -1.88
CA ASN A 80 -2.35 -13.08 -1.55
C ASN A 80 -3.25 -13.28 -2.78
N ALA A 81 -3.38 -12.27 -3.65
CA ALA A 81 -4.15 -12.36 -4.87
C ALA A 81 -3.55 -13.38 -5.86
N GLU A 82 -2.22 -13.41 -6.00
CA GLU A 82 -1.52 -14.39 -6.85
C GLU A 82 -1.68 -15.83 -6.33
N GLU A 83 -1.61 -16.03 -5.01
CA GLU A 83 -1.81 -17.34 -4.39
C GLU A 83 -3.22 -17.88 -4.63
N GLN A 84 -4.26 -17.04 -4.49
CA GLN A 84 -5.65 -17.41 -4.75
C GLN A 84 -5.91 -17.77 -6.22
N ASP A 85 -5.27 -17.06 -7.16
CA ASP A 85 -5.35 -17.32 -8.59
C ASP A 85 -4.73 -18.69 -8.94
N ARG A 86 -3.57 -19.01 -8.34
CA ARG A 86 -2.91 -20.32 -8.48
C ARG A 86 -3.73 -21.47 -7.88
N ALA A 87 -4.31 -21.28 -6.69
CA ALA A 87 -5.13 -22.30 -6.04
C ALA A 87 -6.42 -22.62 -6.83
N SER A 88 -7.05 -21.58 -7.38
CA SER A 88 -8.27 -21.71 -8.19
C SER A 88 -8.02 -22.39 -9.54
N SER A 89 -6.91 -22.04 -10.21
CA SER A 89 -6.50 -22.67 -11.48
C SER A 89 -6.09 -24.14 -11.32
N GLY A 90 -5.42 -24.49 -10.22
CA GLY A 90 -5.07 -25.89 -9.92
C GLY A 90 -6.29 -26.79 -9.66
N THR A 91 -7.31 -26.27 -8.99
CA THR A 91 -8.54 -27.01 -8.65
C THR A 91 -9.45 -27.17 -9.88
N GLY A 92 -9.49 -26.20 -10.79
CA GLY A 92 -10.21 -26.30 -12.06
C GLY A 92 -9.64 -27.40 -12.97
N ARG A 93 -8.32 -27.43 -13.11
CA ARG A 93 -7.61 -28.37 -14.01
C ARG A 93 -7.80 -29.85 -13.63
N LEU A 94 -7.87 -30.15 -12.33
CA LEU A 94 -8.10 -31.53 -11.87
C LEU A 94 -9.52 -32.00 -12.24
N ARG A 95 -10.53 -31.14 -12.16
CA ARG A 95 -11.94 -31.52 -12.47
C ARG A 95 -12.19 -31.79 -13.95
N GLU A 96 -11.45 -31.16 -14.85
CA GLU A 96 -11.54 -31.44 -16.29
C GLU A 96 -10.83 -32.73 -16.69
N SER A 97 -9.70 -33.06 -16.03
CA SER A 97 -8.98 -34.31 -16.33
C SER A 97 -9.79 -35.58 -16.01
N TRP A 98 -10.67 -35.54 -15.00
CA TRP A 98 -11.56 -36.67 -14.67
C TRP A 98 -12.81 -36.74 -15.55
N ARG A 99 -13.14 -35.70 -16.33
CA ARG A 99 -14.32 -35.68 -17.20
C ARG A 99 -14.09 -36.33 -18.57
N CYS A 100 -12.85 -36.50 -19.00
CA CYS A 100 -12.52 -37.23 -20.23
C CYS A 100 -12.15 -38.71 -19.99
N ALA A 101 -12.26 -39.20 -18.74
CA ALA A 101 -11.87 -40.56 -18.36
C ALA A 101 -13.06 -41.52 -18.11
N ALA A 102 -14.27 -41.16 -18.56
CA ALA A 102 -15.48 -41.98 -18.49
C ALA A 102 -16.15 -42.03 -19.87
#